data_AF-A0A963ABQ5-F1
#
_entry.id   AF-A0A963ABQ5-F1
#
_cell.length_a   1.000
_cell.length_b   1.000
_cell.length_c   1.000
_cell.angle_alpha   90.00
_cell.angle_beta   90.00
_cell.angle_gamma   90.00
#
_symmetry.space_group_name_H-M   'P 1'
#
loop_
_entity.id
_entity.type
_entity.pdbx_description
1 polymer ?
#
loop_
_entity_poly.entity_id
_entity_poly.type
_entity_poly.pdbx_seq_one_letter_code
_entity_poly.pdbx_strand_id
1 'polypeptide(L)'
;ENIPRVLGMHRFATGTATGERYIHSYAQWLFQRPYAHYHALQGRDRQSAGALLRSIGGFDALNTGIEHWVARKPGQLELVTAERPPSGG
;
A
#
# COMPACT_ATOMS: atom_id res chain seq x y z
N GLU A 1 4.81 4.69 17.27
CA GLU A 1 5.51 3.46 17.71
C GLU A 1 6.41 2.96 16.59
N ASN A 2 7.62 2.49 16.89
CA ASN A 2 8.56 1.94 15.91
C ASN A 2 8.13 0.54 15.47
N ILE A 3 8.17 0.26 14.16
CA ILE A 3 7.83 -1.06 13.63
C ILE A 3 9.07 -1.78 13.06
N PRO A 4 9.13 -3.13 13.15
CA PRO A 4 10.20 -3.90 12.54
C PRO A 4 10.27 -3.72 11.02
N ARG A 5 11.47 -3.86 10.45
CA ARG A 5 11.70 -3.82 8.99
C ARG A 5 11.11 -5.03 8.25
N VAL A 6 11.15 -6.18 8.91
CA VAL A 6 10.60 -7.45 8.45
C VAL A 6 9.54 -7.86 9.48
N LEU A 7 8.30 -8.00 9.03
CA LEU A 7 7.16 -8.37 9.86
C LEU A 7 6.96 -9.89 9.93
N GLY A 8 7.53 -10.62 8.97
CA GLY A 8 7.44 -12.08 8.90
C GLY A 8 7.72 -12.61 7.50
N MET A 9 7.37 -13.88 7.27
CA MET A 9 7.41 -14.54 5.98
C MET A 9 5.98 -14.80 5.50
N HIS A 10 5.74 -14.60 4.21
CA HIS A 10 4.49 -14.95 3.56
C HIS A 10 4.74 -15.95 2.46
N ARG A 11 4.04 -17.09 2.53
CA ARG A 11 4.01 -18.05 1.43
C ARG A 11 3.13 -17.49 0.31
N PHE A 12 3.62 -17.54 -0.92
CA PHE A 12 2.89 -17.09 -2.09
C PHE A 12 2.96 -18.12 -3.22
N ALA A 13 2.02 -18.01 -4.16
CA ALA A 13 2.00 -18.76 -5.40
C ALA A 13 1.89 -17.82 -6.60
N THR A 14 2.54 -18.18 -7.71
CA THR A 14 2.42 -17.47 -8.99
C THR A 14 2.43 -18.49 -10.12
N GLY A 15 1.25 -18.73 -10.71
CA GLY A 15 1.06 -19.88 -11.58
C GLY A 15 1.32 -21.19 -10.83
N THR A 16 2.25 -22.01 -11.33
CA THR A 16 2.66 -23.27 -10.70
C THR A 16 3.80 -23.11 -9.69
N ALA A 17 4.45 -21.93 -9.63
CA ALA A 17 5.54 -21.68 -8.71
C ALA A 17 5.02 -21.31 -7.32
N THR A 18 5.65 -21.84 -6.28
CA THR A 18 5.40 -21.43 -4.88
C THR A 18 6.70 -21.03 -4.21
N GLY A 19 6.64 -20.10 -3.27
CA GLY A 19 7.79 -19.69 -2.49
C GLY A 19 7.40 -18.93 -1.24
N GLU A 20 8.40 -18.41 -0.52
CA GLU A 20 8.21 -17.53 0.62
C GLU A 20 8.89 -16.18 0.35
N ARG A 21 8.29 -15.10 0.86
CA ARG A 21 8.85 -13.76 0.77
C ARG A 21 8.76 -13.05 2.11
N TYR A 22 9.74 -12.22 2.41
CA TYR A 22 9.65 -11.31 3.55
C TYR A 22 8.48 -10.33 3.37
N ILE A 23 7.71 -10.16 4.43
CA ILE A 23 6.75 -9.07 4.56
C ILE A 23 7.50 -7.86 5.09
N HIS A 24 7.77 -6.88 4.23
CA HIS A 24 8.47 -5.66 4.62
C HIS A 24 7.48 -4.54 4.97
N SER A 25 7.70 -3.88 6.11
CA SER A 25 6.96 -2.65 6.47
C SER A 25 7.16 -1.53 5.43
N TYR A 26 8.29 -1.54 4.72
CA TYR A 26 8.56 -0.64 3.60
C TYR A 26 7.56 -0.76 2.45
N ALA A 27 7.04 -1.96 2.19
CA ALA A 27 6.03 -2.15 1.15
C ALA A 27 4.73 -1.41 1.47
N GLN A 28 4.32 -1.39 2.74
CA GLN A 28 3.15 -0.62 3.21
C GLN A 28 3.35 0.88 3.00
N TRP A 29 4.51 1.40 3.42
CA TRP A 29 4.83 2.82 3.24
C TRP A 29 4.79 3.26 1.77
N LEU A 30 5.31 2.42 0.86
CA LEU A 30 5.24 2.69 -0.58
C LEU A 30 3.79 2.62 -1.10
N PHE A 31 3.04 1.59 -0.72
CA PHE A 31 1.67 1.34 -1.21
C PHE A 31 0.66 2.41 -0.79
N GLN A 32 0.88 3.05 0.37
CA GLN A 32 0.07 4.19 0.83
C GLN A 32 -0.02 5.34 -0.18
N ARG A 33 0.99 5.52 -1.05
CA ARG A 33 1.03 6.61 -2.03
C ARG A 33 0.00 6.44 -3.15
N PRO A 34 0.00 5.35 -3.95
CA PRO A 34 -1.03 5.13 -4.94
C PRO A 34 -2.42 4.98 -4.31
N TYR A 35 -2.53 4.39 -3.12
CA TYR A 35 -3.79 4.33 -2.37
C TYR A 35 -4.35 5.73 -2.09
N ALA A 36 -3.55 6.59 -1.46
CA ALA A 36 -3.96 7.96 -1.13
C ALA A 36 -4.30 8.77 -2.38
N HIS A 37 -3.51 8.66 -3.44
CA HIS A 37 -3.74 9.37 -4.69
C HIS A 37 -5.04 8.92 -5.35
N TYR A 38 -5.24 7.61 -5.51
CA TYR A 38 -6.46 7.06 -6.11
C TYR A 38 -7.70 7.55 -5.39
N HIS A 39 -7.73 7.51 -4.05
CA HIS A 39 -8.85 7.98 -3.23
C HIS A 39 -9.01 9.50 -3.16
N ALA A 40 -8.02 10.27 -3.63
CA ALA A 40 -8.16 11.71 -3.83
C ALA A 40 -8.81 12.07 -5.18
N LEU A 41 -8.79 11.16 -6.17
CA LEU A 41 -9.37 11.40 -7.49
C LEU A 41 -10.90 11.52 -7.40
N GLN A 42 -11.46 12.37 -8.26
CA GLN A 42 -12.91 12.59 -8.38
C GLN A 42 -13.33 12.57 -9.86
N GLY A 43 -14.65 12.50 -10.09
CA GLY A 43 -15.25 12.61 -11.43
C GLY A 43 -14.64 11.67 -12.47
N ARG A 44 -14.28 12.23 -13.63
CA ARG A 44 -13.75 11.49 -14.80
C ARG A 44 -12.39 10.82 -14.52
N ASP A 45 -11.54 11.42 -13.71
CA ASP A 45 -10.22 10.87 -13.41
C ASP A 45 -10.34 9.61 -12.56
N ARG A 46 -11.22 9.64 -11.56
CA ARG A 46 -11.52 8.46 -10.73
C ARG A 46 -12.12 7.31 -11.56
N GLN A 47 -13.02 7.63 -12.48
CA GLN A 47 -13.62 6.62 -13.38
C GLN A 47 -12.57 5.99 -14.30
N SER A 48 -11.73 6.82 -14.92
CA SER A 48 -10.68 6.37 -15.84
C SER A 48 -9.64 5.50 -15.13
N ALA A 49 -9.16 5.93 -13.96
CA ALA A 49 -8.26 5.14 -13.13
C ALA A 49 -8.91 3.82 -12.69
N GLY A 50 -10.18 3.85 -12.28
CA GLY A 50 -10.94 2.66 -11.92
C GLY A 50 -11.08 1.65 -13.07
N ALA A 51 -11.33 2.12 -14.29
CA ALA A 51 -11.42 1.26 -15.47
C ALA A 51 -10.09 0.56 -15.77
N LEU A 52 -8.97 1.31 -15.74
CA LEU A 52 -7.63 0.74 -15.90
C LEU A 52 -7.31 -0.29 -14.81
N LEU A 53 -7.58 0.05 -13.54
CA LEU A 53 -7.28 -0.84 -12.43
C LEU A 53 -8.05 -2.17 -12.52
N ARG A 54 -9.31 -2.15 -12.99
CA ARG A 54 -10.08 -3.37 -13.22
C ARG A 54 -9.50 -4.21 -14.35
N SER A 55 -9.04 -3.59 -15.45
CA SER A 55 -8.48 -4.33 -16.58
C SER A 55 -7.15 -5.02 -16.26
N ILE A 56 -6.39 -4.50 -15.29
CA ILE A 56 -5.11 -5.08 -14.85
C ILE A 56 -5.21 -5.85 -13.51
N GLY A 57 -6.41 -6.01 -12.94
CA GLY A 57 -6.63 -6.69 -11.66
C GLY A 57 -6.12 -5.96 -10.42
N GLY A 58 -5.81 -4.66 -10.52
CA GLY A 58 -5.31 -3.82 -9.42
C GLY A 58 -6.41 -3.13 -8.59
N PHE A 59 -7.68 -3.23 -9.01
CA PHE A 59 -8.78 -2.50 -8.38
C PHE A 59 -8.99 -2.90 -6.92
N ASP A 60 -9.01 -4.19 -6.61
CA ASP A 60 -9.29 -4.68 -5.26
C ASP A 60 -8.18 -4.28 -4.28
N ALA A 61 -6.92 -4.29 -4.73
CA ALA A 61 -5.79 -3.85 -3.90
C ALA A 61 -6.00 -2.43 -3.38
N LEU A 62 -6.39 -1.48 -4.24
CA LEU A 62 -6.64 -0.09 -3.81
C LEU A 62 -7.95 0.09 -3.02
N ASN A 63 -8.80 -0.93 -2.92
CA ASN A 63 -10.04 -0.91 -2.13
C ASN A 63 -9.99 -1.82 -0.89
N THR A 64 -8.86 -2.47 -0.59
CA THR A 64 -8.70 -3.35 0.58
C THR A 64 -8.71 -2.60 1.92
N GLY A 65 -8.53 -1.27 1.89
CA GLY A 65 -8.42 -0.44 3.08
C GLY A 65 -7.01 -0.49 3.71
N ILE A 66 -6.54 0.64 4.24
CA ILE A 66 -5.30 0.70 5.02
C ILE A 66 -5.68 1.05 6.46
N GLU A 67 -5.54 0.08 7.36
CA GLU A 67 -5.84 0.23 8.79
C GLU A 67 -4.74 0.99 9.54
N HIS A 68 -3.48 0.73 9.17
CA HIS A 68 -2.32 1.30 9.83
C HIS A 68 -1.48 2.11 8.85
N TRP A 69 -1.45 3.42 9.04
CA TRP A 69 -0.57 4.29 8.27
C TRP A 69 0.83 4.31 8.90
N VAL A 70 1.84 4.34 8.05
CA VAL A 70 3.24 4.42 8.47
C VAL A 70 3.93 5.66 7.90
N ALA A 71 4.83 6.25 8.68
CA ALA A 71 5.72 7.33 8.29
C ALA A 71 7.17 6.84 8.23
N ARG A 72 7.98 7.47 7.38
CA ARG A 72 9.40 7.15 7.24
C ARG A 72 10.27 8.20 7.93
N LYS A 73 11.13 7.73 8.82
CA LYS A 73 12.26 8.46 9.38
C LYS A 73 13.56 7.95 8.74
N PRO A 74 14.67 8.70 8.81
CA PRO A 74 15.96 8.19 8.35
C PRO A 74 16.26 6.82 8.96
N GLY A 75 16.34 5.79 8.11
CA GLY A 75 16.60 4.40 8.52
C GLY A 75 15.44 3.61 9.13
N GLN A 76 14.24 4.19 9.35
CA GLN A 76 13.18 3.55 10.14
C GLN A 76 11.75 3.89 9.69
N LEU A 77 10.78 3.03 10.04
CA LEU A 77 9.35 3.30 9.89
C LEU A 77 8.63 3.30 11.25
N GLU A 78 7.58 4.11 11.35
CA GLU A 78 6.75 4.24 12.55
C GLU A 78 5.26 4.24 12.20
N LEU A 79 4.43 3.72 13.10
CA LEU A 79 2.97 3.87 13.05
C LEU A 79 2.57 5.34 13.24
N VAL A 80 1.60 5.78 12.45
CA VAL A 80 0.99 7.11 12.51
C VAL A 80 -0.43 6.99 13.06
N THR A 81 -0.74 7.77 14.08
CA THR A 81 -2.03 7.75 14.79
C THR A 81 -3.18 8.39 14.01
N ALA A 82 -2.95 8.87 12.78
CA ALA A 82 -3.92 9.66 12.00
C ALA A 82 -4.21 9.04 10.63
N GLU A 83 -5.46 9.20 10.18
CA GLU A 83 -5.87 9.06 8.78
C GLU A 83 -4.87 9.78 7.86
N ARG A 84 -4.48 9.09 6.79
CA ARG A 84 -3.68 9.59 5.64
C ARG A 84 -2.71 10.74 6.00
N PRO A 85 -1.40 10.49 6.18
CA PRO A 85 -0.46 11.56 6.46
C PRO A 85 -0.53 12.61 5.34
N PRO A 86 -0.46 13.91 5.67
CA PRO A 86 -0.48 14.97 4.69
C PRO A 86 0.61 14.70 3.66
N SER A 87 0.27 14.87 2.39
CA SER A 87 1.22 14.78 1.28
C SER A 87 2.33 15.79 1.52
N GLY A 88 3.46 15.33 2.06
CA GLY A 88 4.69 16.11 2.13
C GLY A 88 5.20 16.33 0.71
N GLY A 89 5.41 17.60 0.35
CA GLY A 89 6.10 18.02 -0.86
C GLY A 89 7.59 17.70 -0.84
#